data_AF-A0A931UJR1-F1
#
_entry.id   AF-A0A931UJR1-F1
#
_cell.length_a   1.000
_cell.length_b   1.000
_cell.length_c   1.000
_cell.angle_alpha   90.00
_cell.angle_beta   90.00
_cell.angle_gamma   90.00
#
_symmetry.space_group_name_H-M   'P 1'
#
loop_
_entity.id
_entity.type
_entity.pdbx_description
1 polymer ?
#
loop_
_entity_poly.entity_id
_entity_poly.type
_entity_poly.pdbx_seq_one_letter_code
_entity_poly.pdbx_strand_id
1 'polypeptide(L)'
;MKIVRITVAAVLFILFCWLNWWVLPELAIVRFNEKGTPIPKTGYLLLGEENNKTIGHRVVKDIKFDWPSVPAAWPYVVVGTVLGFGIGYVVGELARRKFAIDVASKQAIDRANKIMTKAVIRDGEAEGKLLRAASLEKDTLYMQNTLRKEIDECRAARATADEQIRICEEKLRKGENTEQELDKSKKQS
;
A
#
# COMPACT_ATOMS: atom_id res chain seq x y z
N MET A 1 14.45 16.18 -39.86
CA MET A 1 14.70 15.84 -38.43
C MET A 1 16.12 16.13 -37.95
N LYS A 2 17.20 15.79 -38.68
CA LYS A 2 18.59 16.09 -38.26
C LYS A 2 18.85 17.61 -38.10
N ILE A 3 18.39 18.41 -39.06
CA ILE A 3 18.55 19.88 -39.03
C ILE A 3 17.86 20.48 -37.81
N VAL A 4 16.60 20.10 -37.53
CA VAL A 4 15.84 20.59 -36.36
C VAL A 4 16.57 20.28 -35.04
N ARG A 5 17.15 19.07 -34.90
CA ARG A 5 17.93 18.71 -33.70
C ARG A 5 19.22 19.53 -33.58
N ILE A 6 19.89 19.80 -34.69
CA ILE A 6 21.09 20.65 -34.73
C ILE A 6 20.72 22.11 -34.39
N THR A 7 19.60 22.63 -34.90
CA THR A 7 19.12 23.98 -34.58
C THR A 7 18.77 24.11 -33.10
N VAL A 8 18.07 23.11 -32.53
CA VAL A 8 17.76 23.11 -31.09
C VAL A 8 19.03 23.03 -30.24
N ALA A 9 20.00 22.19 -30.63
CA ALA A 9 21.29 22.12 -29.95
C ALA A 9 22.07 23.44 -30.04
N ALA A 10 22.06 24.10 -31.20
CA ALA A 10 22.71 25.39 -31.40
C ALA A 10 22.04 26.49 -30.57
N VAL A 11 20.70 26.53 -30.51
CA VAL A 11 19.94 27.48 -29.68
C VAL A 11 20.23 27.26 -28.20
N LEU A 12 20.23 26.00 -27.73
CA LEU A 12 20.58 25.68 -26.35
C LEU A 12 22.03 26.06 -26.02
N PHE A 13 22.96 25.86 -26.97
CA PHE A 13 24.35 26.26 -26.81
C PHE A 13 24.50 27.78 -26.73
N ILE A 14 23.82 28.53 -27.61
CA ILE A 14 23.81 30.00 -27.59
C ILE A 14 23.20 30.51 -26.27
N LEU A 15 22.08 29.92 -25.83
CA LEU A 15 21.42 30.30 -24.59
C LEU A 15 22.28 29.99 -23.36
N PHE A 16 23.00 28.87 -23.38
CA PHE A 16 23.97 28.49 -22.35
C PHE A 16 25.17 29.43 -22.30
N CYS A 17 25.71 29.82 -23.47
CA CYS A 17 26.76 30.82 -23.58
C CYS A 17 26.29 32.18 -23.04
N TRP A 18 25.07 32.58 -23.40
CA TRP A 18 24.46 33.84 -22.97
C TRP A 18 24.18 33.88 -21.46
N LEU A 19 23.70 32.77 -20.88
CA LEU A 19 23.46 32.67 -19.44
C LEU A 19 24.77 32.69 -18.64
N ASN A 20 25.80 31.98 -19.11
CA ASN A 20 27.12 32.02 -18.47
C ASN A 20 27.77 33.39 -18.59
N TRP A 21 27.53 34.12 -19.68
CA TRP A 21 28.03 35.48 -19.87
C TRP A 21 27.57 36.46 -18.78
N TRP A 22 26.35 36.27 -18.25
CA TRP A 22 25.80 37.09 -17.16
C TRP A 22 26.27 36.67 -15.77
N VAL A 23 26.74 35.44 -15.61
CA VAL A 23 27.07 34.83 -14.32
C VAL A 23 28.58 34.69 -14.10
N LEU A 24 29.41 34.98 -15.11
CA LEU A 24 30.87 35.00 -14.94
C LEU A 24 31.23 36.09 -13.93
N PRO A 25 31.75 35.75 -12.72
CA PRO A 25 32.39 36.75 -11.87
C PRO A 25 33.56 37.34 -12.65
N GLU A 26 33.96 38.58 -12.37
CA GLU A 26 35.13 39.22 -12.99
C GLU A 26 36.35 38.28 -12.89
N LEU A 27 36.65 37.59 -13.98
CA LEU A 27 37.71 36.58 -14.01
C LEU A 27 39.05 37.29 -14.11
N ALA A 28 39.75 37.37 -12.98
CA ALA A 28 41.11 37.85 -12.92
C ALA A 28 42.10 36.71 -13.24
N ILE A 29 42.82 36.80 -14.35
CA ILE A 29 43.98 35.93 -14.55
C ILE A 29 45.20 36.62 -13.91
N VAL A 30 45.60 36.10 -12.75
CA VAL A 30 46.76 36.61 -12.00
C VAL A 30 48.01 35.83 -12.41
N ARG A 31 49.00 36.52 -12.99
CA ARG A 31 50.32 35.94 -13.27
C ARG A 31 51.30 36.32 -12.17
N PHE A 32 51.95 35.32 -11.59
CA PHE A 32 52.96 35.49 -10.54
C PHE A 32 54.37 35.55 -11.14
N ASN A 33 55.23 36.34 -10.52
CA ASN A 33 56.67 36.25 -10.76
C ASN A 33 57.27 34.98 -10.10
N GLU A 34 58.49 34.63 -10.51
CA GLU A 34 59.24 33.54 -9.92
C GLU A 34 59.45 33.74 -8.41
N LYS A 35 59.53 32.63 -7.68
CA LYS A 35 59.64 32.66 -6.21
C LYS A 35 60.95 33.33 -5.81
N GLY A 36 60.89 34.36 -4.98
CA GLY A 36 62.07 35.07 -4.47
C GLY A 36 62.39 36.39 -5.17
N THR A 37 61.55 36.89 -6.09
CA THR A 37 61.72 38.24 -6.63
C THR A 37 61.63 39.29 -5.53
N PRO A 38 62.49 40.34 -5.56
CA PRO A 38 62.48 41.42 -4.59
C PRO A 38 61.13 42.14 -4.62
N ILE A 39 60.67 42.59 -3.44
CA ILE A 39 59.39 43.29 -3.28
C ILE A 39 59.47 44.61 -4.06
N PRO A 40 58.62 44.84 -5.07
CA PRO A 40 58.66 46.07 -5.85
C PRO A 40 58.19 47.25 -5.00
N LYS A 41 58.72 48.44 -5.27
CA LYS A 41 58.30 49.68 -4.59
C LYS A 41 56.84 50.06 -4.87
N THR A 42 56.27 49.58 -5.97
CA THR A 42 54.89 49.79 -6.41
C THR A 42 54.36 48.53 -7.09
N GLY A 43 53.14 48.08 -6.76
CA GLY A 43 52.50 46.91 -7.36
C GLY A 43 51.68 46.06 -6.38
N TYR A 44 51.12 44.95 -6.87
CA TYR A 44 50.32 44.02 -6.07
C TYR A 44 51.18 42.87 -5.52
N LEU A 45 51.01 42.57 -4.23
CA LEU A 45 51.73 41.52 -3.51
C LEU A 45 50.72 40.59 -2.85
N LEU A 46 50.90 39.28 -3.02
CA LEU A 46 50.16 38.27 -2.27
C LEU A 46 51.02 37.80 -1.09
N LEU A 47 50.52 38.05 0.12
CA LEU A 47 51.15 37.68 1.38
C LEU A 47 50.41 36.46 1.95
N GLY A 48 51.16 35.39 2.22
CA GLY A 48 50.64 34.26 2.98
C GLY A 48 50.92 34.49 4.46
N GLU A 49 49.87 34.57 5.27
CA GLU A 49 49.95 34.70 6.72
C GLU A 49 49.29 33.48 7.38
N GLU A 50 49.99 32.86 8.32
CA GLU A 50 49.46 31.79 9.15
C GLU A 50 49.97 32.01 10.58
N ASN A 51 49.07 31.92 11.56
CA ASN A 51 49.39 32.16 12.98
C ASN A 51 50.12 33.51 13.24
N ASN A 52 49.63 34.60 12.64
CA ASN A 52 50.23 35.95 12.75
C ASN A 52 51.71 36.03 12.32
N LYS A 53 52.17 35.08 11.50
CA LYS A 53 53.51 35.11 10.91
C LYS A 53 53.40 35.06 9.39
N THR A 54 54.07 35.99 8.74
CA THR A 54 54.21 36.01 7.28
C THR A 54 55.11 34.84 6.84
N ILE A 55 54.52 33.85 6.17
CA ILE A 55 55.23 32.66 5.66
C ILE A 55 55.99 32.98 4.38
N GLY A 56 55.50 33.96 3.61
CA GLY A 56 56.18 34.42 2.42
C GLY A 56 55.34 35.33 1.56
N HIS A 57 55.98 35.90 0.54
CA HIS A 57 55.37 36.80 -0.41
C HIS A 57 55.52 36.28 -1.85
N ARG A 58 54.52 36.53 -2.68
CA ARG A 58 54.64 36.43 -4.14
C ARG A 58 54.27 37.75 -4.77
N VAL A 59 55.17 38.25 -5.61
CA VAL A 59 54.93 39.45 -6.42
C VAL A 59 54.03 39.09 -7.58
N VAL A 60 52.94 39.83 -7.73
CA VAL A 60 52.05 39.69 -8.88
C VAL A 60 52.67 40.47 -10.04
N LYS A 61 52.95 39.76 -11.15
CA LYS A 61 53.60 40.33 -12.34
C LYS A 61 52.60 41.08 -13.21
N ASP A 62 51.43 40.51 -13.39
CA ASP A 62 50.39 41.03 -14.27
C ASP A 62 49.02 40.56 -13.75
N ILE A 63 48.06 41.46 -13.73
CA ILE A 63 46.66 41.14 -13.47
C ILE A 63 45.87 41.63 -14.67
N LYS A 64 45.44 40.68 -15.49
CA LYS A 64 44.57 40.98 -16.63
C LYS A 64 43.13 40.81 -16.20
N PHE A 65 42.44 41.94 -16.07
CA PHE A 65 40.99 42.02 -15.99
C PHE A 65 40.50 42.47 -17.35
N ASP A 66 40.24 41.53 -18.26
CA ASP A 66 39.79 41.92 -19.59
C ASP A 66 39.14 40.78 -20.38
N TRP A 67 38.13 41.15 -21.18
CA TRP A 67 37.37 40.32 -22.12
C TRP A 67 38.21 39.26 -22.90
N PRO A 68 39.39 39.58 -23.43
CA PRO A 68 40.27 38.61 -24.11
C PRO A 68 40.77 37.44 -23.25
N SER A 69 40.58 37.46 -21.92
CA SER A 69 40.93 36.35 -21.02
C SER A 69 39.84 35.29 -20.92
N VAL A 70 38.60 35.62 -21.31
CA VAL A 70 37.42 34.73 -21.27
C VAL A 70 37.59 33.48 -22.16
N PRO A 71 38.15 33.56 -23.39
CA PRO A 71 38.41 32.38 -24.20
C PRO A 71 39.38 31.37 -23.56
N ALA A 72 40.30 31.82 -22.70
CA ALA A 72 41.26 30.95 -22.03
C ALA A 72 40.64 30.16 -20.85
N ALA A 73 39.63 30.74 -20.19
CA ALA A 73 38.91 30.09 -19.10
C ALA A 73 37.75 29.19 -19.60
N TRP A 74 37.24 29.45 -20.80
CA TRP A 74 36.08 28.77 -21.39
C TRP A 74 36.17 27.23 -21.42
N PRO A 75 37.31 26.61 -21.77
CA PRO A 75 37.42 25.14 -21.81
C PRO A 75 37.14 24.49 -20.45
N TYR A 76 37.58 25.12 -19.35
CA TYR A 76 37.40 24.57 -18.00
C TYR A 76 35.94 24.66 -17.54
N VAL A 77 35.25 25.76 -17.87
CA VAL A 77 33.82 25.94 -17.59
C VAL A 77 32.98 24.94 -18.39
N VAL A 78 33.30 24.75 -19.67
CA VAL A 78 32.61 23.78 -20.53
C VAL A 78 32.79 22.36 -20.01
N VAL A 79 34.02 21.95 -19.64
CA VAL A 79 34.28 20.62 -19.08
C VAL A 79 33.53 20.40 -17.78
N GLY A 80 33.57 21.37 -16.85
CA GLY A 80 32.83 21.28 -15.59
C GLY A 80 31.32 21.16 -15.80
N THR A 81 30.78 21.90 -16.77
CA THR A 81 29.34 21.87 -17.05
C THR A 81 28.91 20.58 -17.74
N VAL A 82 29.67 20.09 -18.71
CA VAL A 82 29.38 18.82 -19.41
C VAL A 82 29.44 17.65 -18.43
N LEU A 83 30.43 17.62 -17.54
CA LEU A 83 30.52 16.59 -16.49
C LEU A 83 29.36 16.73 -15.50
N GLY A 84 29.02 17.94 -15.07
CA GLY A 84 27.88 18.21 -14.20
C GLY A 84 26.55 17.76 -14.79
N PHE A 85 26.29 18.05 -16.07
CA PHE A 85 25.08 17.59 -16.76
C PHE A 85 25.07 16.08 -16.96
N GLY A 86 26.18 15.46 -17.33
CA GLY A 86 26.29 14.01 -17.52
C GLY A 86 26.01 13.24 -16.23
N ILE A 87 26.66 13.63 -15.14
CA ILE A 87 26.48 13.01 -13.82
C ILE A 87 25.07 13.29 -13.30
N GLY A 88 24.59 14.53 -13.39
CA GLY A 88 23.26 14.93 -12.96
C GLY A 88 22.14 14.17 -13.69
N TYR A 89 22.30 13.93 -14.99
CA TYR A 89 21.35 13.15 -15.78
C TYR A 89 21.27 11.70 -15.31
N VAL A 90 22.43 11.03 -15.16
CA VAL A 90 22.49 9.62 -14.71
C VAL A 90 21.91 9.46 -13.31
N VAL A 91 22.26 10.35 -12.38
CA VAL A 91 21.74 10.33 -11.00
C VAL A 91 20.24 10.60 -10.99
N GLY A 92 19.75 11.54 -11.80
CA GLY A 92 18.33 11.84 -11.94
C GLY A 92 17.52 10.68 -12.51
N GLU A 93 18.08 9.94 -13.48
CA GLU A 93 17.44 8.76 -14.06
C GLU A 93 17.36 7.60 -13.06
N LEU A 94 18.44 7.35 -12.30
CA LEU A 94 18.46 6.36 -11.23
C LEU A 94 17.44 6.69 -10.13
N ALA A 95 17.34 7.96 -9.73
CA ALA A 95 16.36 8.42 -8.76
C ALA A 95 14.92 8.18 -9.26
N ARG A 96 14.62 8.53 -10.52
CA ARG A 96 13.29 8.25 -11.12
C ARG A 96 12.94 6.77 -11.13
N ARG A 97 13.90 5.90 -11.49
CA ARG A 97 13.67 4.45 -11.50
C ARG A 97 13.40 3.92 -10.09
N LYS A 98 14.16 4.38 -9.09
CA LYS A 98 13.94 3.98 -7.68
C LYS A 98 12.58 4.44 -7.18
N PHE A 99 12.19 5.69 -7.46
CA PHE A 99 10.86 6.20 -7.12
C PHE A 99 9.74 5.41 -7.80
N ALA A 100 9.90 5.05 -9.08
CA ALA A 100 8.91 4.24 -9.79
C ALA A 100 8.75 2.84 -9.17
N ILE A 101 9.86 2.21 -8.78
CA ILE A 101 9.85 0.91 -8.09
C ILE A 101 9.20 1.02 -6.71
N ASP A 102 9.51 2.04 -5.92
CA ASP A 102 8.92 2.25 -4.60
C ASP A 102 7.40 2.48 -4.67
N VAL A 103 6.95 3.26 -5.66
CA VAL A 103 5.51 3.49 -5.89
C VAL A 103 4.83 2.19 -6.33
N ALA A 104 5.41 1.44 -7.27
CA ALA A 104 4.87 0.16 -7.71
C ALA A 104 4.82 -0.87 -6.57
N SER A 105 5.87 -0.92 -5.75
CA SER A 105 5.95 -1.81 -4.58
C SER A 105 4.88 -1.46 -3.54
N LYS A 106 4.71 -0.18 -3.20
CA LYS A 106 3.64 0.27 -2.29
C LYS A 106 2.24 -0.09 -2.81
N GLN A 107 2.00 0.09 -4.11
CA GLN A 107 0.73 -0.31 -4.72
C GLN A 107 0.51 -1.83 -4.69
N ALA A 108 1.56 -2.62 -4.89
CA ALA A 108 1.48 -4.08 -4.80
C ALA A 108 1.15 -4.54 -3.37
N ILE A 109 1.78 -3.95 -2.37
CA ILE A 109 1.51 -4.23 -0.95
C ILE A 109 0.07 -3.84 -0.58
N ASP A 110 -0.40 -2.66 -1.00
CA ASP A 110 -1.78 -2.22 -0.73
C ASP A 110 -2.82 -3.17 -1.36
N ARG A 111 -2.57 -3.63 -2.60
CA ARG A 111 -3.43 -4.64 -3.24
C ARG A 111 -3.39 -5.97 -2.49
N ALA A 112 -2.22 -6.43 -2.07
CA ALA A 112 -2.08 -7.67 -1.31
C ALA A 112 -2.85 -7.59 0.01
N ASN A 113 -2.74 -6.48 0.75
CA ASN A 113 -3.46 -6.26 2.01
C ASN A 113 -4.98 -6.23 1.79
N LYS A 114 -5.46 -5.62 0.71
CA LYS A 114 -6.89 -5.63 0.35
C LYS A 114 -7.39 -7.04 0.04
N ILE A 115 -6.62 -7.83 -0.70
CA ILE A 115 -6.97 -9.23 -1.00
C ILE A 115 -7.00 -10.05 0.30
N MET A 116 -6.00 -9.91 1.15
CA MET A 116 -5.93 -10.60 2.44
C MET A 116 -7.12 -10.25 3.34
N THR A 117 -7.44 -8.96 3.48
CA THR A 117 -8.58 -8.50 4.28
C THR A 117 -9.89 -9.08 3.75
N LYS A 118 -10.07 -9.09 2.41
CA LYS A 118 -11.26 -9.66 1.77
C LYS A 118 -11.36 -11.18 1.98
N ALA A 119 -10.23 -11.88 1.98
CA ALA A 119 -10.20 -13.32 2.29
C ALA A 119 -10.61 -13.58 3.73
N VAL A 120 -10.04 -12.85 4.70
CA VAL A 120 -10.38 -12.97 6.13
C VAL A 120 -11.88 -12.72 6.38
N ILE A 121 -12.46 -11.69 5.76
CA ILE A 121 -13.89 -11.42 5.89
C ILE A 121 -14.73 -12.58 5.33
N ARG A 122 -14.35 -13.10 4.14
CA ARG A 122 -15.08 -14.23 3.53
C ARG A 122 -14.98 -15.51 4.35
N ASP A 123 -13.80 -15.80 4.89
CA ASP A 123 -13.60 -16.98 5.73
C ASP A 123 -14.40 -16.87 7.02
N GLY A 124 -14.39 -15.69 7.67
CA GLY A 124 -15.24 -15.44 8.85
C GLY A 124 -16.74 -15.54 8.56
N GLU A 125 -17.20 -15.03 7.41
CA GLU A 125 -18.60 -15.20 6.97
C GLU A 125 -18.95 -16.68 6.70
N ALA A 126 -18.02 -17.45 6.12
CA ALA A 126 -18.21 -18.86 5.85
C ALA A 126 -18.27 -19.68 7.15
N GLU A 127 -17.36 -19.44 8.10
CA GLU A 127 -17.40 -20.04 9.44
C GLU A 127 -18.70 -19.70 10.16
N GLY A 128 -19.15 -18.44 10.10
CA GLY A 128 -20.42 -18.01 10.69
C GLY A 128 -21.63 -18.73 10.09
N LYS A 129 -21.62 -18.98 8.77
CA LYS A 129 -22.69 -19.76 8.10
C LYS A 129 -22.65 -21.24 8.52
N LEU A 130 -21.48 -21.84 8.65
CA LEU A 130 -21.32 -23.22 9.10
C LEU A 130 -21.82 -23.40 10.54
N LEU A 131 -21.47 -22.48 11.44
CA LEU A 131 -21.97 -22.51 12.83
C LEU A 131 -23.49 -22.38 12.90
N ARG A 132 -24.08 -21.49 12.10
CA ARG A 132 -25.55 -21.35 12.00
C ARG A 132 -26.20 -22.60 11.42
N ALA A 133 -25.59 -23.23 10.42
CA ALA A 133 -26.11 -24.47 9.84
C ALA A 133 -26.10 -25.59 10.89
N ALA A 134 -25.00 -25.74 11.64
CA ALA A 134 -24.88 -26.73 12.71
C ALA A 134 -25.88 -26.48 13.85
N SER A 135 -26.14 -25.21 14.22
CA SER A 135 -27.17 -24.90 15.22
C SER A 135 -28.57 -25.25 14.71
N LEU A 136 -28.88 -24.92 13.45
CA LEU A 136 -30.17 -25.24 12.85
C LEU A 136 -30.41 -26.75 12.75
N GLU A 137 -29.36 -27.52 12.43
CA GLU A 137 -29.40 -28.98 12.41
C GLU A 137 -29.71 -29.54 13.81
N LYS A 138 -29.06 -29.01 14.84
CA LYS A 138 -29.34 -29.41 16.22
C LYS A 138 -30.78 -29.10 16.64
N ASP A 139 -31.29 -27.92 16.29
CA ASP A 139 -32.65 -27.49 16.62
C ASP A 139 -33.69 -28.34 15.88
N THR A 140 -33.47 -28.63 14.60
CA THR A 140 -34.37 -29.49 13.81
C THR A 140 -34.40 -30.91 14.36
N LEU A 141 -33.26 -31.46 14.77
CA LEU A 141 -33.17 -32.79 15.36
C LEU A 141 -33.86 -32.85 16.74
N TYR A 142 -33.74 -31.78 17.53
CA TYR A 142 -34.48 -31.63 18.79
C TYR A 142 -36.00 -31.56 18.58
N MET A 143 -36.47 -30.75 17.62
CA MET A 143 -37.88 -30.67 17.26
C MET A 143 -38.42 -32.01 16.76
N GLN A 144 -37.66 -32.71 15.91
CA GLN A 144 -38.06 -34.02 15.39
C GLN A 144 -38.22 -35.05 16.52
N ASN A 145 -37.29 -35.08 17.49
CA ASN A 145 -37.39 -35.95 18.65
C ASN A 145 -38.57 -35.61 19.55
N THR A 146 -38.88 -34.32 19.71
CA THR A 146 -40.02 -33.85 20.51
C THR A 146 -41.34 -34.23 19.84
N LEU A 147 -41.50 -33.95 18.55
CA LEU A 147 -42.65 -34.36 17.75
C LEU A 147 -42.86 -35.87 17.78
N ARG A 148 -41.78 -36.66 17.71
CA ARG A 148 -41.87 -38.12 17.79
C ARG A 148 -42.43 -38.57 19.14
N LYS A 149 -41.98 -37.97 20.24
CA LYS A 149 -42.53 -38.24 21.57
C LYS A 149 -44.00 -37.88 21.67
N GLU A 150 -44.40 -36.69 21.20
CA GLU A 150 -45.81 -36.26 21.20
C GLU A 150 -46.71 -37.19 20.38
N ILE A 151 -46.23 -37.67 19.21
CA ILE A 151 -46.94 -38.65 18.40
C ILE A 151 -47.12 -39.97 19.14
N ASP A 152 -46.07 -40.46 19.80
CA ASP A 152 -46.12 -41.71 20.57
C ASP A 152 -47.07 -41.58 21.77
N GLU A 153 -47.06 -40.44 22.47
CA GLU A 153 -48.00 -40.13 23.55
C GLU A 153 -49.46 -40.08 23.04
N CYS A 154 -49.71 -39.42 21.91
CA CYS A 154 -51.04 -39.38 21.30
C CYS A 154 -51.53 -40.78 20.87
N ARG A 155 -50.63 -41.62 20.34
CA ARG A 155 -50.96 -43.02 20.00
C ARG A 155 -51.29 -43.83 21.24
N ALA A 156 -50.52 -43.68 22.32
CA ALA A 156 -50.80 -44.34 23.59
C ALA A 156 -52.14 -43.91 24.17
N ALA A 157 -52.42 -42.60 24.20
CA ALA A 157 -53.69 -42.05 24.65
C ALA A 157 -54.88 -42.58 23.81
N ARG A 158 -54.71 -42.63 22.49
CA ARG A 158 -55.74 -43.18 21.59
C ARG A 158 -55.99 -44.66 21.84
N ALA A 159 -54.95 -45.47 22.01
CA ALA A 159 -55.10 -46.88 22.35
C ALA A 159 -55.83 -47.09 23.69
N THR A 160 -55.54 -46.25 24.70
CA THR A 160 -56.28 -46.31 25.98
C THR A 160 -57.73 -45.88 25.84
N ALA A 161 -58.02 -44.87 25.01
CA ALA A 161 -59.39 -44.44 24.75
C ALA A 161 -60.18 -45.52 24.00
N ASP A 162 -59.60 -46.14 22.98
CA ASP A 162 -60.21 -47.24 22.23
C ASP A 162 -60.51 -48.45 23.15
N GLU A 163 -59.61 -48.79 24.08
CA GLU A 163 -59.86 -49.86 25.06
C GLU A 163 -60.98 -49.48 26.05
N GLN A 164 -61.03 -48.22 26.52
CA GLN A 164 -62.12 -47.75 27.37
C GLN A 164 -63.48 -47.78 26.66
N ILE A 165 -63.51 -47.43 25.36
CA ILE A 165 -64.70 -47.54 24.52
C ILE A 165 -65.14 -49.00 24.45
N ARG A 166 -64.23 -49.94 24.15
CA ARG A 166 -64.55 -51.37 24.07
C ARG A 166 -65.09 -51.93 25.38
N ILE A 167 -64.50 -51.53 26.52
CA ILE A 167 -64.98 -51.92 27.86
C ILE A 167 -66.38 -51.35 28.13
N CYS A 168 -66.65 -50.11 27.70
CA CYS A 168 -67.95 -49.47 27.87
C CYS A 168 -69.03 -50.17 27.03
N GLU A 169 -68.73 -50.47 25.77
CA GLU A 169 -69.61 -51.23 24.86
C GLU A 169 -69.92 -52.63 25.41
N GLU A 170 -68.93 -53.35 25.95
CA GLU A 170 -69.14 -54.65 26.59
C GLU A 170 -70.05 -54.55 27.84
N LYS A 171 -69.89 -53.50 28.65
CA LYS A 171 -70.75 -53.25 29.82
C LYS A 171 -72.18 -52.90 29.41
N LEU A 172 -72.36 -52.05 28.39
CA LEU A 172 -73.66 -51.74 27.80
C LEU A 172 -74.37 -53.01 27.32
N ARG A 173 -73.67 -53.85 26.54
CA ARG A 173 -74.23 -55.11 26.02
C ARG A 173 -74.63 -56.07 27.15
N LYS A 174 -73.84 -56.15 28.23
CA LYS A 174 -74.20 -56.93 29.42
C LYS A 174 -75.44 -56.37 30.11
N GLY A 175 -75.52 -55.04 30.25
CA GLY A 175 -76.68 -54.34 30.81
C GLY A 175 -77.96 -54.63 30.03
N GLU A 176 -77.92 -54.48 28.71
CA GLU A 176 -79.04 -54.79 27.80
C GLU A 176 -79.49 -56.26 27.92
N ASN A 177 -78.55 -57.20 28.02
CA ASN A 177 -78.88 -58.61 28.23
C ASN A 177 -79.56 -58.85 29.58
N THR A 178 -79.07 -58.24 30.67
CA THR A 178 -79.71 -58.35 31.99
C THR A 178 -81.08 -57.70 32.04
N GLU A 179 -81.30 -56.57 31.35
CA GLU A 179 -82.63 -55.97 31.24
C GLU A 179 -83.60 -56.87 30.46
N GLN A 180 -83.14 -57.51 29.38
CA GLN A 180 -83.97 -58.48 28.64
C GLN A 180 -84.32 -59.72 29.47
N GLU A 181 -83.41 -60.20 30.32
CA GLU A 181 -83.69 -61.32 31.23
C GLU A 181 -84.65 -60.93 32.37
N LEU A 182 -84.54 -59.70 32.89
CA LEU A 182 -85.47 -59.13 33.87
C LEU A 182 -86.87 -58.93 33.28
N ASP A 183 -86.97 -58.45 32.03
CA ASP A 183 -88.25 -58.26 31.34
C ASP A 183 -88.92 -59.61 31.02
N LYS A 184 -88.14 -60.65 30.69
CA LYS A 184 -88.65 -62.03 30.57
C LYS A 184 -89.14 -62.59 31.89
N SER A 185 -88.42 -62.37 32.99
CA SER A 185 -88.84 -62.82 34.33
C SER A 185 -90.09 -62.09 34.83
N LYS A 186 -90.26 -60.80 34.52
CA LYS A 186 -91.48 -60.04 34.85
C LYS A 186 -92.71 -60.47 34.06
N LYS A 187 -92.56 -61.02 32.85
CA LYS A 187 -93.65 -61.52 32.01
C LYS A 187 -94.12 -62.95 32.37
N GLN A 188 -93.43 -63.62 33.31
CA GLN A 188 -93.76 -64.97 33.77
C GLN A 188 -94.30 -65.01 35.22
N SER A 189 -94.46 -63.85 35.88
CA SER A 189 -95.18 -63.68 37.14
C SER A 189 -96.53 -63.01 36.90
#